data_AF-A0A9N9B0N8-F1
#
_entry.id   AF-A0A9N9B0N8-F1
#
_cell.length_a   1.000
_cell.length_b   1.000
_cell.length_c   1.000
_cell.angle_alpha   90.00
_cell.angle_beta   90.00
_cell.angle_gamma   90.00
#
_symmetry.space_group_name_H-M   'P 1'
#
loop_
_entity.id
_entity.type
_entity.pdbx_description
1 polymer ?
#
loop_
_entity_poly.entity_id
_entity_poly.type
_entity_poly.pdbx_seq_one_letter_code
_entity_poly.pdbx_strand_id
1 'polypeptide(L)'
;PLLLTSQTGICISSVLVVVGSLHGYNVLVVVSVLLFVSSFAIGLGPIPYLIIPEILPTHCVSSGGSICLGLNWLCAFLVGLTFPALQSVLGGYTFLVFAVITAVSGFASVFIPEV
;
A
#
# COMPACT_ATOMS: atom_id res chain seq x y z
N PRO A 1 1.01 14.87 -6.96
CA PRO A 1 2.24 14.86 -6.14
C PRO A 1 2.10 14.07 -4.83
N LEU A 2 0.92 14.11 -4.19
CA LEU A 2 0.67 13.44 -2.91
C LEU A 2 0.75 11.90 -3.00
N LEU A 3 0.23 11.30 -4.07
CA LEU A 3 0.21 9.85 -4.22
C LEU A 3 1.64 9.29 -4.32
N LEU A 4 2.49 9.90 -5.16
CA LEU A 4 3.91 9.56 -5.25
C LEU A 4 4.66 9.75 -3.91
N THR A 5 4.42 10.84 -3.18
CA THR A 5 5.06 11.06 -1.86
C THR A 5 4.62 10.04 -0.82
N SER A 6 3.37 9.59 -0.87
CA SER A 6 2.89 8.54 0.03
C SER A 6 3.56 7.19 -0.26
N GLN A 7 3.72 6.85 -1.55
CA GLN A 7 4.31 5.57 -1.97
C GLN A 7 5.80 5.48 -1.63
N THR A 8 6.54 6.58 -1.72
CA THR A 8 7.93 6.62 -1.26
C THR A 8 8.01 6.46 0.27
N GLY A 9 7.12 7.11 1.03
CA GLY A 9 7.04 6.96 2.49
C GLY A 9 6.71 5.52 2.92
N ILE A 10 5.77 4.86 2.25
CA ILE A 10 5.42 3.45 2.45
C ILE A 10 6.63 2.55 2.15
N CYS A 11 7.31 2.75 1.02
CA CYS A 11 8.46 1.96 0.61
C CYS A 11 9.62 2.07 1.63
N ILE A 12 9.97 3.30 2.04
CA ILE A 12 11.00 3.55 3.06
C ILE A 12 10.61 2.88 4.37
N SER A 13 9.36 3.04 4.82
CA SER A 13 8.88 2.43 6.06
C SER A 13 8.92 0.91 6.02
N SER A 14 8.57 0.28 4.89
CA SER A 14 8.67 -1.17 4.71
C SER A 14 10.11 -1.68 4.82
N VAL A 15 11.08 -0.95 4.23
CA VAL A 15 12.51 -1.30 4.37
C VAL A 15 12.98 -1.16 5.81
N LEU A 16 12.55 -0.11 6.52
CA LEU A 16 12.87 0.07 7.94
C LEU A 16 12.30 -1.03 8.83
N VAL A 17 11.09 -1.52 8.53
CA VAL A 17 10.52 -2.70 9.22
C VAL A 17 11.42 -3.91 9.05
N VAL A 18 11.87 -4.20 7.81
CA VAL A 18 12.76 -5.34 7.53
C VAL A 18 14.08 -5.19 8.29
N VAL A 19 14.71 -4.01 8.25
CA VAL A 19 15.95 -3.75 9.00
C VAL A 19 15.74 -3.94 10.51
N GLY A 20 14.65 -3.40 11.06
CA GLY A 20 14.32 -3.57 12.47
C GLY A 20 14.07 -5.03 12.87
N SER A 21 13.39 -5.80 12.01
CA SER A 21 13.11 -7.22 12.24
C SER A 21 14.36 -8.09 12.15
N LEU A 22 15.32 -7.78 11.27
CA LEU A 22 16.56 -8.54 11.14
C LEU A 22 17.54 -8.31 12.31
N HIS A 23 17.58 -7.08 12.85
CA HIS A 23 18.48 -6.73 13.96
C HIS A 23 17.83 -6.90 15.34
N GLY A 24 16.55 -7.29 15.41
CA GLY A 24 15.83 -7.48 16.68
C GLY A 24 15.43 -6.19 17.39
N TYR A 25 15.40 -5.06 16.68
CA TYR A 25 15.03 -3.75 17.25
C TYR A 25 13.51 -3.56 17.26
N ASN A 26 12.85 -4.12 18.28
CA ASN A 26 11.37 -4.09 18.39
C ASN A 26 10.77 -2.67 18.36
N VAL A 27 11.42 -1.69 19.01
CA VAL A 27 10.96 -0.29 19.01
C VAL A 27 10.99 0.29 17.60
N LEU A 28 12.05 0.00 16.83
CA LEU A 28 12.20 0.48 15.46
C LEU A 28 11.13 -0.13 14.55
N VAL A 29 10.81 -1.41 14.72
CA VAL A 29 9.73 -2.09 13.98
C VAL A 29 8.39 -1.39 14.24
N VAL A 30 8.04 -1.14 15.51
CA VAL A 30 6.77 -0.49 15.86
C VAL A 30 6.67 0.91 15.26
N VAL A 31 7.71 1.74 15.41
CA VAL A 31 7.74 3.10 14.85
C VAL A 31 7.62 3.05 13.33
N SER A 32 8.30 2.11 12.67
CA SER A 32 8.27 1.98 11.21
C SER A 32 6.89 1.53 10.71
N VAL A 33 6.20 0.64 11.43
CA VAL A 33 4.83 0.25 11.10
C VAL A 33 3.87 1.43 11.26
N LEU A 34 4.04 2.27 12.29
CA LEU A 34 3.23 3.49 12.43
C LEU A 34 3.47 4.47 11.28
N LEU A 35 4.73 4.68 10.88
CA LEU A 35 5.07 5.51 9.73
C LEU A 35 4.50 4.96 8.41
N PHE A 36 4.49 3.63 8.25
CA PHE A 36 3.85 2.96 7.12
C PHE A 36 2.35 3.28 7.07
N VAL A 37 1.65 3.15 8.20
CA VAL A 37 0.20 3.43 8.29
C VAL A 37 -0.10 4.92 8.08
N SER A 38 0.70 5.82 8.67
CA SER A 38 0.56 7.27 8.47
C SER A 38 0.78 7.67 7.00
N SER A 39 1.80 7.11 6.35
CA SER A 39 2.07 7.37 4.93
C SER A 39 0.93 6.85 4.05
N PHE A 40 0.39 5.66 4.35
CA PHE A 40 -0.78 5.12 3.67
C PHE A 40 -2.00 6.03 3.81
N ALA A 41 -2.27 6.54 5.01
CA ALA A 41 -3.43 7.39 5.29
C ALA A 41 -3.40 8.73 4.51
N ILE A 42 -2.22 9.26 4.20
CA ILE A 42 -2.08 10.54 3.47
C ILE A 42 -2.37 10.38 1.97
N GLY A 43 -2.05 9.22 1.37
CA GLY A 43 -2.16 9.03 -0.07
C GLY A 43 -3.06 7.88 -0.49
N LEU A 44 -2.54 6.66 -0.45
CA LEU A 44 -3.26 5.47 -0.94
C LEU A 44 -4.57 5.17 -0.21
N GLY A 45 -4.77 5.70 1.00
CA GLY A 45 -6.03 5.61 1.73
C GLY A 45 -7.17 6.35 1.02
N PRO A 46 -7.13 7.69 0.92
CA PRO A 46 -8.22 8.48 0.34
C PRO A 46 -8.16 8.67 -1.18
N ILE A 47 -6.96 8.80 -1.77
CA ILE A 47 -6.80 9.28 -3.16
C ILE A 47 -7.48 8.37 -4.19
N PRO A 48 -7.36 7.02 -4.13
CA PRO A 48 -8.02 6.15 -5.11
C PRO A 48 -9.53 6.35 -5.12
N TYR A 49 -10.15 6.60 -3.97
CA TYR A 49 -11.59 6.82 -3.88
C TYR A 49 -12.02 8.18 -4.44
N LEU A 50 -11.15 9.20 -4.37
CA LEU A 50 -11.40 10.53 -4.89
C LEU A 50 -11.28 10.59 -6.42
N ILE A 51 -10.35 9.83 -7.00
CA ILE A 51 -10.04 9.85 -8.44
C ILE A 51 -11.05 9.05 -9.28
N ILE A 52 -11.69 8.01 -8.73
CA ILE A 52 -12.68 7.18 -9.45
C ILE A 52 -13.74 8.00 -10.21
N PRO A 53 -14.44 8.99 -9.60
CA PRO A 53 -15.43 9.80 -10.31
C PRO A 53 -14.83 10.77 -11.34
N GLU A 54 -13.53 11.07 -11.27
CA GLU A 54 -12.85 11.97 -12.22
C GLU A 54 -12.40 11.23 -13.48
N ILE A 55 -12.02 9.96 -13.36
CA ILE A 55 -11.57 9.13 -14.48
C ILE A 55 -12.75 8.48 -15.22
N LEU A 56 -13.80 8.10 -14.49
CA LEU A 56 -14.92 7.36 -15.07
C LEU A 56 -16.00 8.28 -15.65
N PRO A 57 -16.62 7.92 -16.79
CA PRO A 57 -17.81 8.60 -17.28
C PRO A 57 -18.94 8.56 -16.24
N THR A 58 -19.67 9.66 -16.09
CA THR A 58 -20.72 9.85 -15.06
C THR A 58 -21.78 8.74 -15.00
N HIS A 59 -22.09 8.11 -16.14
CA HIS A 59 -23.05 7.01 -16.24
C HIS A 59 -22.53 5.66 -15.71
N CYS A 60 -21.21 5.50 -15.56
CA CYS A 60 -20.55 4.27 -15.11
C CYS A 60 -19.85 4.39 -13.75
N VAL A 61 -19.83 5.59 -13.13
CA VAL A 61 -19.10 5.84 -11.87
C VAL A 61 -19.53 4.89 -10.76
N SER A 62 -20.84 4.66 -10.60
CA SER A 62 -21.37 3.77 -9.55
C SER A 62 -20.93 2.32 -9.75
N SER A 63 -21.11 1.77 -10.96
CA SER A 63 -20.71 0.40 -11.29
C SER A 63 -19.19 0.20 -11.23
N GLY A 64 -18.42 1.13 -11.79
CA GLY A 64 -16.95 1.08 -11.74
C GLY A 64 -16.42 1.20 -10.31
N GLY A 65 -16.99 2.09 -9.51
CA GLY A 65 -16.66 2.25 -8.09
C GLY A 65 -16.93 0.99 -7.27
N SER A 66 -18.06 0.31 -7.50
CA SER A 66 -18.36 -0.96 -6.82
C SER A 66 -17.37 -2.08 -7.18
N ILE A 67 -16.95 -2.17 -8.44
CA ILE A 67 -15.93 -3.15 -8.86
C ILE A 67 -14.58 -2.84 -8.20
N CYS A 68 -14.13 -1.58 -8.22
CA CYS A 68 -12.90 -1.15 -7.54
C CYS A 68 -12.94 -1.47 -6.04
N LEU A 69 -14.04 -1.16 -5.36
CA LEU A 69 -14.20 -1.45 -3.94
C LEU A 69 -14.23 -2.97 -3.67
N GLY A 70 -14.90 -3.74 -4.52
CA GLY A 70 -14.93 -5.20 -4.43
C GLY A 70 -13.54 -5.82 -4.58
N LEU A 71 -12.77 -5.36 -5.57
CA LEU A 71 -11.38 -5.78 -5.76
C LEU A 71 -10.49 -5.37 -4.58
N ASN A 72 -10.66 -4.16 -4.04
CA ASN A 72 -9.92 -3.71 -2.86
C ASN A 72 -10.13 -4.65 -1.67
N TRP A 73 -11.38 -5.00 -1.36
CA TRP A 73 -11.68 -5.93 -0.27
C TRP A 73 -11.21 -7.35 -0.55
N LEU A 74 -11.28 -7.81 -1.80
CA LEU A 74 -10.74 -9.10 -2.20
C LEU A 74 -9.22 -9.16 -2.00
N CYS A 75 -8.50 -8.13 -2.40
CA CYS A 75 -7.06 -8.01 -2.17
C CYS A 75 -6.73 -7.97 -0.68
N ALA A 76 -7.47 -7.20 0.11
CA ALA A 76 -7.30 -7.16 1.56
C ALA A 76 -7.52 -8.53 2.22
N PHE A 77 -8.54 -9.27 1.77
CA PHE A 77 -8.79 -10.64 2.21
C PHE A 77 -7.63 -11.59 1.86
N LEU A 78 -7.14 -11.53 0.61
CA LEU A 78 -6.01 -12.35 0.16
C LEU A 78 -4.73 -12.05 0.94
N VAL A 79 -4.42 -10.77 1.18
CA VAL A 79 -3.28 -10.36 2.00
C VAL A 79 -3.44 -10.90 3.43
N GLY A 80 -4.61 -10.74 4.04
CA GLY A 80 -4.88 -11.26 5.38
C GLY A 80 -4.72 -12.78 5.49
N LEU A 81 -5.12 -13.52 4.45
CA LEU A 81 -5.02 -14.98 4.40
C LEU A 81 -3.58 -15.46 4.15
N THR A 82 -2.84 -14.77 3.27
CA THR A 82 -1.49 -15.17 2.87
C THR A 82 -0.40 -14.68 3.82
N PHE A 83 -0.62 -13.56 4.53
CA PHE A 83 0.39 -12.94 5.39
C PHE A 83 0.98 -13.88 6.46
N PRO A 84 0.19 -14.70 7.20
CA PRO A 84 0.76 -15.63 8.18
C PRO A 84 1.67 -16.69 7.54
N ALA A 85 1.29 -17.20 6.37
CA ALA A 85 2.12 -18.15 5.61
C ALA A 85 3.38 -17.49 5.06
N LEU A 86 3.28 -16.23 4.64
CA LEU A 86 4.41 -15.44 4.19
C LEU A 86 5.39 -15.18 5.35
N GLN A 87 4.86 -14.87 6.54
CA GLN A 87 5.63 -14.64 7.75
C GLN A 87 6.35 -15.90 8.23
N SER A 88 5.77 -17.09 8.08
CA SER A 88 6.42 -18.34 8.48
C SER A 88 7.57 -18.73 7.55
N VAL A 89 7.51 -18.38 6.26
CA VAL A 89 8.55 -18.67 5.27
C VAL A 89 9.64 -17.60 5.24
N LEU A 90 9.27 -16.32 5.26
CA LEU A 90 10.21 -15.20 5.07
C LEU A 90 10.67 -14.55 6.38
N GLY A 91 9.98 -14.76 7.51
CA GLY A 91 10.36 -14.21 8.80
C GLY A 91 10.49 -12.68 8.79
N GLY A 92 11.69 -12.15 9.04
CA GLY A 92 11.96 -10.71 9.05
C GLY A 92 11.89 -10.04 7.67
N TYR A 93 11.87 -10.81 6.59
CA TYR A 93 11.84 -10.29 5.22
C TYR A 93 10.42 -10.11 4.65
N THR A 94 9.36 -10.47 5.38
CA THR A 94 7.97 -10.41 4.89
C THR A 94 7.57 -9.04 4.34
N PHE A 95 8.07 -7.97 4.96
CA PHE A 95 7.78 -6.60 4.53
C PHE A 95 8.47 -6.20 3.22
N LEU A 96 9.46 -6.95 2.71
CA LEU A 96 10.00 -6.72 1.35
C LEU A 96 8.96 -6.93 0.26
N VAL A 97 8.02 -7.85 0.45
CA VAL A 97 6.96 -8.10 -0.53
C VAL A 97 6.10 -6.84 -0.71
N PHE A 98 5.77 -6.16 0.39
CA PHE A 98 5.05 -4.89 0.35
C PHE A 98 5.89 -3.75 -0.25
N ALA A 99 7.20 -3.73 -0.01
CA ALA A 99 8.11 -2.77 -0.63
C ALA A 99 8.14 -2.92 -2.16
N VAL A 100 8.23 -4.16 -2.67
CA VAL A 100 8.22 -4.44 -4.11
C VAL A 100 6.88 -4.06 -4.74
N ILE A 101 5.76 -4.47 -4.13
CA ILE A 101 4.41 -4.13 -4.62
C ILE A 101 4.23 -2.61 -4.68
N THR A 102 4.67 -1.89 -3.64
CA THR A 102 4.57 -0.43 -3.59
C THR A 102 5.47 0.24 -4.64
N ALA A 103 6.67 -0.29 -4.88
CA ALA A 103 7.56 0.23 -5.91
C ALA A 103 6.99 0.06 -7.34
N VAL A 104 6.41 -1.12 -7.63
CA VAL A 104 5.74 -1.39 -8.91
C VAL A 104 4.51 -0.50 -9.07
N SER A 105 3.71 -0.36 -8.01
CA SER A 105 2.57 0.55 -7.99
C SER A 105 3.01 2.01 -8.19
N GLY A 106 4.11 2.44 -7.59
CA GLY A 106 4.67 3.78 -7.77
C GLY A 106 5.11 4.06 -9.20
N PHE A 107 5.67 3.06 -9.89
CA PHE A 107 5.97 3.18 -11.31
C PHE A 107 4.69 3.33 -12.15
N ALA A 108 3.64 2.58 -11.83
CA ALA A 108 2.34 2.71 -12.50
C ALA A 108 1.70 4.09 -12.26
N SER A 109 1.87 4.67 -11.07
CA SER A 109 1.37 6.01 -10.73
C SER A 109 1.95 7.13 -11.59
N VAL A 110 3.15 6.96 -12.14
CA VAL A 110 3.77 7.97 -13.05
C VAL A 110 2.93 8.18 -14.30
N PHE A 111 2.17 7.16 -14.72
CA PHE A 111 1.29 7.23 -15.89
C PHE A 111 -0.10 7.79 -15.58
N ILE A 112 -0.44 7.95 -14.30
CA ILE A 112 -1.72 8.52 -13.87
C ILE A 112 -1.49 10.03 -13.70
N PRO A 113 -2.20 10.89 -14.46
CA PRO A 113 -2.13 12.32 -14.24
C PRO A 113 -2.61 12.61 -12.81
N GLU A 114 -1.68 13.05 -11.96
CA GLU A 114 -2.03 13.53 -10.63
C GLU A 114 -2.63 14.93 -10.78
N VAL A 115 -3.87 15.10 -10.33
CA VAL A 115 -4.56 16.40 -10.29
C VAL A 115 -4.00 17.27 -9.15
#